data_AF-A0A5M3WGB7-F1
#
_entry.id   AF-A0A5M3WGB7-F1
#
_cell.length_a   1.000
_cell.length_b   1.000
_cell.length_c   1.000
_cell.angle_alpha   90.00
_cell.angle_beta   90.00
_cell.angle_gamma   90.00
#
_symmetry.space_group_name_H-M   'P 1'
#
loop_
_entity.id
_entity.type
_entity.pdbx_description
1 polymer ?
#
loop_
_entity_poly.entity_id
_entity_poly.type
_entity_poly.pdbx_seq_one_letter_code
_entity_poly.pdbx_strand_id
1 'polypeptide(L)' 'MAAASGKRIDWRRSTFSGVNGECVEVAVVDDTVAVRDSKHPSCAPLLFTPGEWVAFLGGVRAGEFDLANWERSEQDYQE' A
#
# COMPACT_ATOMS: atom_id res chain seq x y z
N MET A 1 17.19 -30.15 -7.46
CA MET A 1 16.13 -29.23 -7.02
C MET A 1 15.90 -28.23 -8.14
N ALA A 2 14.73 -28.28 -8.80
CA ALA A 2 14.36 -27.26 -9.76
C ALA A 2 14.00 -25.99 -9.00
N ALA A 3 14.70 -24.88 -9.27
CA ALA A 3 14.28 -23.57 -8.78
C ALA A 3 12.91 -23.27 -9.42
N ALA A 4 11.89 -23.06 -8.60
CA ALA A 4 10.64 -22.51 -9.09
C ALA A 4 10.97 -21.18 -9.78
N SER A 5 10.68 -21.07 -11.07
CA SER A 5 10.75 -19.80 -11.80
C SER A 5 9.60 -18.93 -11.26
N GLY A 6 9.85 -18.28 -10.13
CA GLY A 6 8.93 -17.34 -9.53
C GLY A 6 8.74 -16.16 -10.48
N LYS A 7 7.49 -15.81 -10.77
CA LYS A 7 7.14 -14.62 -11.53
C LYS A 7 7.90 -13.42 -10.95
N ARG A 8 8.69 -12.74 -11.78
CA ARG A 8 9.38 -11.51 -11.37
C ARG A 8 8.32 -10.42 -11.18
N ILE A 9 8.25 -9.87 -9.97
CA ILE A 9 7.32 -8.79 -9.63
C ILE A 9 8.03 -7.46 -9.88
N ASP A 10 7.45 -6.63 -10.71
CA ASP A 10 7.99 -5.31 -11.05
C ASP A 10 7.51 -4.26 -10.03
N TRP A 11 8.28 -4.13 -8.95
CA TRP A 11 8.04 -3.14 -7.89
C TRP A 11 8.39 -1.72 -8.35
N ARG A 12 7.48 -0.78 -8.13
CA ARG A 12 7.68 0.65 -8.34
C ARG A 12 7.74 1.40 -7.02
N ARG A 13 8.82 2.14 -6.83
CA ARG A 13 9.03 3.03 -5.68
C ARG A 13 8.39 4.39 -5.93
N SER A 14 7.84 5.00 -4.88
CA SER A 14 7.34 6.38 -4.96
C SER A 14 8.48 7.37 -5.26
N THR A 15 8.20 8.38 -6.09
CA THR A 15 9.11 9.51 -6.34
C THR A 15 9.17 10.49 -5.18
N PHE A 16 8.24 10.40 -4.22
CA PHE A 16 8.23 11.20 -2.99
C PHE A 16 9.10 10.61 -1.89
N SER A 17 9.72 9.45 -2.14
CA SER A 17 10.66 8.84 -1.20
C SER A 17 11.98 9.61 -1.17
N GLY A 18 12.34 10.10 0.01
CA GLY A 18 13.61 10.79 0.24
C GLY A 18 14.82 9.85 0.32
N VAL A 19 16.02 10.45 0.37
CA VAL A 19 17.31 9.75 0.40
C VAL A 19 17.45 8.82 1.64
N ASN A 20 16.69 9.09 2.70
CA ASN A 20 16.78 8.36 3.98
C ASN A 20 15.93 7.08 4.06
N GLY A 21 15.41 6.60 2.92
CA GLY A 21 15.07 5.18 2.77
C GLY A 21 13.73 4.71 3.31
N GLU A 22 12.80 5.60 3.66
CA GLU A 22 11.41 5.22 3.97
C GLU A 22 10.57 5.25 2.70
N CYS A 23 10.63 4.15 1.96
CA CYS A 23 9.97 4.07 0.67
C CYS A 23 8.88 3.01 0.68
N VAL A 24 7.68 3.42 0.29
CA VAL A 24 6.63 2.49 -0.12
C VAL A 24 6.90 2.06 -1.55
N GLU A 25 6.76 0.76 -1.80
CA GLU A 25 6.81 0.17 -3.13
C GLU A 25 5.46 -0.48 -3.46
N VAL A 26 5.02 -0.32 -4.71
CA VAL A 26 3.77 -0.87 -5.22
C VAL A 26 4.05 -1.72 -6.45
N ALA A 27 3.38 -2.85 -6.58
CA ALA A 27 3.39 -3.68 -7.79
C ALA A 27 1.97 -4.11 -8.16
N VAL A 28 1.71 -4.20 -9.46
CA VAL A 28 0.49 -4.85 -9.97
C VAL A 28 0.88 -6.24 -10.44
N VAL A 29 0.26 -7.26 -9.86
CA VAL A 29 0.53 -8.66 -10.16
C VAL A 29 -0.78 -9.34 -10.48
N ASP A 30 -1.01 -9.60 -11.77
CA ASP A 30 -2.32 -10.05 -12.28
C ASP A 30 -3.41 -9.05 -11.85
N ASP A 31 -4.46 -9.49 -11.17
CA ASP A 31 -5.56 -8.64 -10.69
C ASP A 31 -5.38 -8.17 -9.24
N THR A 32 -4.15 -8.17 -8.72
CA THR A 32 -3.86 -7.76 -7.34
C THR A 32 -2.87 -6.60 -7.31
N VAL A 33 -3.13 -5.63 -6.44
CA VAL A 33 -2.17 -4.58 -6.09
C VAL A 33 -1.46 -4.97 -4.81
N ALA A 34 -0.14 -5.06 -4.85
CA ALA A 34 0.71 -5.35 -3.71
C ALA A 34 1.44 -4.09 -3.25
N VAL A 35 1.43 -3.82 -1.95
CA VAL A 35 2.12 -2.70 -1.31
C VAL A 35 3.06 -3.21 -0.24
N ARG A 36 4.29 -2.71 -0.19
CA ARG A 36 5.26 -3.08 0.85
C ARG A 36 6.15 -1.92 1.25
N ASP A 37 6.79 -2.10 2.41
CA ASP A 37 7.93 -1.29 2.84
C ASP A 37 9.21 -1.81 2.17
N SER A 38 9.90 -0.92 1.45
CA SER A 38 11.21 -1.19 0.82
C SER A 38 12.30 -1.63 1.80
N LYS A 39 12.21 -1.25 3.09
CA LYS A 39 13.17 -1.68 4.12
C LYS A 39 12.96 -3.13 4.55
N HIS A 40 11.76 -3.67 4.34
CA HIS A 40 11.36 -5.00 4.77
C HIS A 40 10.85 -5.84 3.59
N PRO A 41 11.64 -6.05 2.52
CA PRO A 41 11.17 -6.69 1.29
C PRO A 41 10.87 -8.19 1.44
N SER A 42 11.33 -8.81 2.53
CA SER A 42 11.05 -10.20 2.90
C SER A 42 9.75 -10.38 3.68
N CYS A 43 9.18 -9.29 4.23
CA CYS A 43 7.87 -9.35 4.87
C CYS A 43 6.77 -9.48 3.82
N ALA A 44 5.66 -10.11 4.20
CA ALA A 44 4.51 -10.24 3.32
C ALA A 44 3.97 -8.85 2.95
N PRO A 45 3.71 -8.57 1.65
CA PRO A 45 3.10 -7.32 1.24
C PRO A 45 1.63 -7.28 1.65
N LEU A 46 1.09 -6.08 1.79
CA LEU A 46 -0.35 -5.85 1.81
C LEU A 46 -0.91 -6.07 0.40
N LEU A 47 -2.01 -6.80 0.29
CA LEU A 47 -2.63 -7.14 -0.99
C LEU A 47 -4.02 -6.53 -1.05
N PHE A 48 -4.34 -5.94 -2.20
CA PHE A 48 -5.62 -5.32 -2.49
C PHE A 48 -6.17 -5.86 -3.80
N THR A 49 -7.47 -6.13 -3.82
CA THR A 49 -8.22 -6.24 -5.08
C THR A 49 -8.24 -4.88 -5.81
N PRO A 50 -8.60 -4.83 -7.11
CA PRO A 50 -8.66 -3.57 -7.83
C PRO A 50 -9.72 -2.62 -7.24
N GLY A 51 -10.84 -3.16 -6.76
CA GLY A 51 -11.89 -2.39 -6.11
C GLY A 51 -11.44 -1.77 -4.77
N GLU A 52 -10.79 -2.56 -3.92
CA GLU A 52 -10.22 -2.07 -2.66
C GLU A 52 -9.14 -1.01 -2.90
N TRP A 53 -8.31 -1.19 -3.93
CA TRP A 53 -7.28 -0.21 -4.28
C TRP A 53 -7.89 1.13 -4.72
N VAL A 54 -8.95 1.11 -5.53
CA VAL A 54 -9.68 2.32 -5.94
C VAL A 54 -10.32 3.00 -4.72
N ALA A 55 -10.96 2.24 -3.84
CA ALA A 55 -11.57 2.77 -2.62
C ALA A 55 -10.52 3.40 -1.69
N PHE A 56 -9.40 2.71 -1.45
CA PHE A 56 -8.28 3.19 -0.65
C PHE A 56 -7.75 4.53 -1.19
N LEU A 57 -7.49 4.63 -2.49
CA LEU A 57 -7.04 5.87 -3.11
C LEU A 57 -8.09 6.99 -3.04
N GLY A 58 -9.38 6.64 -3.07
CA GLY A 58 -10.48 7.57 -2.82
C GLY A 58 -10.38 8.19 -1.42
N GLY A 59 -10.30 7.36 -0.38
CA GLY A 59 -10.18 7.81 1.00
C GLY A 59 -8.91 8.63 1.26
N VAL A 60 -7.77 8.23 0.70
CA VAL A 60 -6.51 9.01 0.77
C VAL A 60 -6.70 10.41 0.17
N ARG A 61 -7.35 10.55 -0.99
CA ARG A 61 -7.58 11.85 -1.62
C ARG A 61 -8.60 12.71 -0.88
N ALA A 62 -9.56 12.07 -0.21
CA ALA A 62 -10.55 12.73 0.63
C ALA A 62 -9.99 13.14 2.01
N GLY A 63 -8.76 12.74 2.35
CA GLY A 63 -8.15 13.03 3.65
C GLY A 63 -8.71 12.18 4.80
N GLU A 64 -9.37 11.05 4.50
CA GLU A 64 -9.96 10.16 5.51
C GLU A 64 -8.92 9.61 6.48
N PHE A 65 -7.68 9.44 6.02
CA PHE A 65 -6.56 8.90 6.79
C PHE A 65 -5.62 9.98 7.36
N ASP A 66 -5.96 11.26 7.22
CA ASP A 66 -5.17 12.33 7.83
C ASP A 66 -5.34 12.26 9.35
N LEU A 67 -4.24 12.16 10.09
CA LEU A 67 -4.27 12.03 11.55
C LEU A 67 -4.95 13.21 12.27
N ALA A 68 -5.01 14.37 11.62
CA ALA A 68 -5.76 15.53 12.12
C ALA A 68 -7.29 15.36 12.05
N ASN A 69 -7.78 14.43 11.23
CA ASN A 69 -9.19 14.11 11.09
C ASN A 69 -9.63 12.93 11.99
N TRP A 70 -8.68 12.24 12.64
CA TRP A 70 -8.93 11.10 13.52
C TRP A 70 -9.75 11.45 14.78
N GLU A 71 -9.59 12.66 15.33
CA GLU A 71 -10.40 13.11 16.49
C GLU A 71 -11.90 13.26 16.17
N ARG A 72 -12.27 13.42 14.88
CA ARG A 72 -13.69 13.50 14.48
C ARG A 72 -14.34 12.15 14.24
N SER A 73 -13.58 11.15 13.79
CA SER A 73 -14.14 9.83 13.45
C SER A 73 -14.49 8.98 14.67
N GLU A 74 -13.91 9.24 15.86
CA GLU A 74 -14.36 8.56 17.09
C GLU A 74 -15.77 8.98 17.52
N GLN A 75 -16.24 10.17 17.12
CA GLN A 75 -17.59 10.65 17.44
C GLN A 75 -18.66 9.98 16.56
N ASP A 76 -18.32 9.64 15.32
CA ASP A 76 -19.22 8.98 14.37
C ASP A 76 -19.41 7.46 14.65
N TYR A 77 -18.64 6.88 15.58
CA TYR A 77 -18.77 5.48 16.01
C TYR A 77 -19.63 5.31 17.29
N GLN A 78 -20.14 6.42 17.86
CA GLN A 78 -20.98 6.41 19.07
C GLN A 78 -22.49 6.63 18.83
N GLU A 79 -22.97 6.66 17.59
CA GLU A 79 -24.41 6.57 17.24
C GLU A 79 -24.69 5.41 16.28
#